data_AF-A0A2W5Y6M7-F1
#
_entry.id   AF-A0A2W5Y6M7-F1
#
_cell.length_a   1.000
_cell.length_b   1.000
_cell.length_c   1.000
_cell.angle_alpha   90.00
_cell.angle_beta   90.00
_cell.angle_gamma   90.00
#
_symmetry.space_group_name_H-M   'P 1'
#
loop_
_entity.id
_entity.type
_entity.pdbx_description
1 polymer ?
#
loop_
_entity_poly.entity_id
_entity_poly.type
_entity_poly.pdbx_seq_one_letter_code
_entity_poly.pdbx_strand_id
1 'polypeptide(L)'
;MAKASHIRGLQATDPLRLAAARVLEVRIKELFAQARGVLDINDIERVHDMRVASRRLRSVLEIFAPCFPAVEHRAALRDVKSLADALGERRDPDVQIAGLRTFKGAVGRSDQPGVEHLIERFRAQQRAGNARLETVLAETQASDLRGRLEALVEAARAESARREGQATA
;
A
#
# COMPACT_ATOMS: atom_id res chain seq x y z
N MET A 1 0.33 4.31 13.30
CA MET A 1 0.30 5.24 12.14
C MET A 1 1.69 5.55 11.60
N ALA A 2 2.07 4.88 10.52
CA ALA A 2 3.29 5.11 9.76
C ALA A 2 3.33 6.52 9.17
N LYS A 3 4.21 7.37 9.72
CA LYS A 3 4.52 8.68 9.17
C LYS A 3 5.15 8.53 7.78
N ALA A 4 4.76 9.40 6.86
CA ALA A 4 5.41 9.44 5.55
C ALA A 4 6.87 9.88 5.73
N SER A 5 7.78 9.06 5.24
CA SER A 5 9.20 9.38 5.13
C SER A 5 9.36 10.57 4.21
N HIS A 6 10.23 11.48 4.65
CA HIS A 6 10.62 12.64 3.90
C HIS A 6 11.41 12.24 2.66
N ILE A 7 11.04 12.76 1.50
CA ILE A 7 11.75 12.53 0.25
C ILE A 7 12.88 13.57 0.18
N ARG A 8 14.10 13.15 0.46
CA ARG A 8 15.28 14.03 0.46
C ARG A 8 15.77 14.25 -0.97
N GLY A 9 16.36 15.42 -1.21
CA GLY A 9 17.08 15.73 -2.45
C GLY A 9 16.21 16.04 -3.67
N LEU A 10 14.93 16.36 -3.50
CA LEU A 10 14.11 16.93 -4.57
C LEU A 10 14.43 18.41 -4.74
N GLN A 11 14.70 18.84 -5.97
CA GLN A 11 14.94 20.22 -6.36
C GLN A 11 13.87 20.66 -7.37
N ALA A 12 13.54 21.95 -7.38
CA ALA A 12 12.55 22.50 -8.32
C ALA A 12 12.97 22.37 -9.80
N THR A 13 14.28 22.24 -10.04
CA THR A 13 14.89 22.07 -11.36
C THR A 13 15.09 20.61 -11.76
N ASP A 14 14.76 19.64 -10.89
CA ASP A 14 14.87 18.23 -11.26
C ASP A 14 13.92 17.92 -12.42
N PRO A 15 14.35 17.17 -13.44
CA PRO A 15 13.41 16.61 -14.41
C PRO A 15 12.39 15.72 -13.70
N LEU A 16 11.15 15.78 -14.18
CA LEU A 16 10.03 15.06 -13.56
C LEU A 16 10.29 13.55 -13.40
N ARG A 17 11.01 12.92 -14.34
CA ARG A 17 11.36 11.49 -14.28
C ARG A 17 12.33 11.16 -13.15
N LEU A 18 13.30 12.04 -12.89
CA LEU A 18 14.21 11.89 -11.76
C LEU A 18 13.48 12.05 -10.43
N ALA A 19 12.58 13.05 -10.34
CA ALA A 19 11.72 13.23 -9.18
C ALA A 19 10.82 12.00 -8.95
N ALA A 20 10.19 11.47 -10.00
CA ALA A 20 9.37 10.26 -9.95
C ALA A 20 10.16 9.05 -9.43
N ALA A 21 11.38 8.83 -9.93
CA ALA A 21 12.24 7.75 -9.47
C ALA A 21 12.59 7.87 -7.98
N ARG A 22 12.97 9.06 -7.51
CA ARG A 22 13.28 9.33 -6.09
C ARG A 22 12.07 9.10 -5.19
N VAL A 23 10.90 9.59 -5.59
CA VAL A 23 9.65 9.41 -4.84
C VAL A 23 9.29 7.93 -4.77
N LEU A 24 9.31 7.23 -5.90
CA LEU A 24 8.95 5.82 -5.99
C LEU A 24 9.87 4.96 -5.13
N GLU A 25 11.19 5.19 -5.18
CA GLU A 25 12.17 4.44 -4.37
C GLU A 25 11.86 4.51 -2.86
N VAL A 26 11.55 5.71 -2.35
CA VAL A 26 11.20 5.88 -0.93
C VAL A 26 9.93 5.11 -0.58
N ARG A 27 8.91 5.15 -1.45
CA ARG A 27 7.61 4.49 -1.19
C ARG A 27 7.69 2.97 -1.28
N ILE A 28 8.55 2.44 -2.15
CA ILE A 28 8.90 1.01 -2.18
C ILE A 28 9.46 0.60 -0.82
N LYS A 29 10.49 1.29 -0.34
CA LYS A 29 11.15 0.99 0.95
C LYS A 29 10.16 1.02 2.11
N GLU A 30 9.27 2.02 2.13
CA GLU A 30 8.23 2.12 3.15
C GLU A 30 7.28 0.93 3.17
N LEU A 31 6.75 0.53 2.01
CA LEU A 31 5.79 -0.57 1.93
C LEU A 31 6.41 -1.87 2.46
N PHE A 32 7.59 -2.23 1.95
CA PHE A 32 8.23 -3.50 2.30
C PHE A 32 8.76 -3.51 3.74
N ALA A 33 9.06 -2.35 4.34
CA ALA A 33 9.39 -2.28 5.77
C ALA A 33 8.21 -2.67 6.68
N GLN A 34 6.96 -2.55 6.22
CA GLN A 34 5.77 -2.90 6.99
C GLN A 34 5.31 -4.36 6.82
N ALA A 35 5.97 -5.15 5.96
CA ALA A 35 5.53 -6.51 5.65
C ALA A 35 5.64 -7.48 6.84
N ARG A 36 6.62 -7.27 7.74
CA ARG A 36 6.86 -8.17 8.87
C ARG A 36 5.72 -8.08 9.88
N GLY A 37 5.10 -9.22 10.16
CA GLY A 37 4.03 -9.32 11.16
C GLY A 37 2.68 -8.78 10.67
N VAL A 38 2.52 -8.45 9.39
CA VAL A 38 1.27 -7.89 8.85
C VAL A 38 0.07 -8.83 8.99
N LEU A 39 0.32 -10.13 9.10
CA LEU A 39 -0.72 -11.17 9.28
C LEU A 39 -1.10 -11.42 10.74
N ASP A 40 -0.43 -10.78 11.71
CA ASP A 40 -0.82 -10.88 13.12
C ASP A 40 -2.15 -10.17 13.35
N ILE A 41 -3.19 -10.94 13.64
CA ILE A 41 -4.53 -10.39 13.84
C ILE A 41 -4.74 -9.64 15.14
N ASN A 42 -3.81 -9.80 16.08
CA ASN A 42 -3.85 -9.12 17.37
C ASN A 42 -3.17 -7.74 17.31
N ASP A 43 -2.18 -7.56 16.44
CA ASP A 43 -1.50 -6.28 16.19
C ASP A 43 -2.08 -5.57 14.95
N ILE A 44 -3.24 -4.95 15.15
CA ILE A 44 -4.00 -4.31 14.08
C ILE A 44 -3.28 -3.09 13.45
N GLU A 45 -2.27 -2.54 14.13
CA GLU A 45 -1.50 -1.40 13.62
C GLU A 45 -0.55 -1.82 12.49
N ARG A 46 -0.08 -3.07 12.46
CA ARG A 46 0.80 -3.57 11.38
C ARG A 46 0.12 -3.52 10.02
N VAL A 47 -1.08 -4.08 9.93
CA VAL A 47 -1.87 -4.06 8.71
C VAL A 47 -2.32 -2.64 8.34
N HIS A 48 -2.62 -1.82 9.35
CA HIS A 48 -2.93 -0.41 9.13
C HIS A 48 -1.76 0.35 8.48
N ASP A 49 -0.56 0.21 9.02
CA ASP A 49 0.63 0.90 8.54
C ASP A 49 1.03 0.44 7.12
N MET A 50 0.96 -0.86 6.84
CA MET A 50 1.18 -1.38 5.48
C MET A 50 0.10 -0.91 4.49
N ARG A 51 -1.17 -0.83 4.91
CA ARG A 51 -2.28 -0.26 4.10
C ARG A 51 -2.05 1.21 3.76
N VAL A 52 -1.55 2.01 4.71
CA VAL A 52 -1.21 3.41 4.46
C VAL A 52 -0.06 3.52 3.46
N ALA A 53 1.00 2.71 3.63
CA ALA A 53 2.14 2.70 2.71
C ALA A 53 1.74 2.26 1.29
N SER A 54 0.90 1.23 1.14
CA SER A 54 0.44 0.73 -0.16
C SER A 54 -0.40 1.75 -0.91
N ARG A 55 -1.29 2.48 -0.21
CA ARG A 55 -2.06 3.58 -0.79
C ARG A 55 -1.15 4.70 -1.32
N ARG A 56 -0.13 5.10 -0.55
CA ARG A 56 0.85 6.11 -0.99
C ARG A 56 1.62 5.65 -2.22
N LEU A 57 2.08 4.40 -2.23
CA LEU A 57 2.77 3.81 -3.39
C LEU A 57 1.87 3.81 -4.63
N ARG A 58 0.60 3.38 -4.48
CA ARG A 58 -0.39 3.39 -5.57
C ARG A 58 -0.56 4.79 -6.14
N SER A 59 -0.76 5.80 -5.30
CA SER A 59 -0.91 7.19 -5.75
C SER A 59 0.31 7.68 -6.54
N VAL A 60 1.52 7.32 -6.11
CA VAL A 60 2.75 7.68 -6.83
C VAL A 60 2.82 7.01 -8.20
N LEU A 61 2.49 5.73 -8.30
CA LEU A 61 2.41 5.03 -9.58
C LEU A 61 1.34 5.65 -10.50
N GLU A 62 0.21 6.09 -9.96
CA GLU A 62 -0.86 6.73 -10.74
C GLU A 62 -0.46 8.14 -11.23
N ILE A 63 0.10 8.97 -10.35
CA ILE A 63 0.52 10.35 -10.66
C ILE A 63 1.65 10.37 -11.69
N PHE A 64 2.67 9.54 -11.49
CA PHE A 64 3.87 9.54 -12.33
C PHE A 64 3.79 8.53 -13.48
N ALA A 65 2.61 8.01 -13.82
CA ALA A 65 2.46 7.04 -14.91
C ALA A 65 3.19 7.42 -16.23
N PRO A 66 3.18 8.69 -16.70
CA PRO A 66 3.92 9.08 -17.90
C PRO A 66 5.46 8.99 -17.80
N CYS A 67 5.98 8.88 -16.58
CA CYS A 67 7.42 8.78 -16.30
C CYS A 67 7.99 7.37 -16.45
N PHE A 68 7.14 6.38 -16.70
CA PHE A 68 7.51 4.96 -16.68
C PHE A 68 7.21 4.27 -18.02
N PRO A 69 7.95 3.17 -18.35
CA PRO A 69 7.57 2.27 -19.44
C PRO A 69 6.17 1.70 -19.24
N ALA A 70 5.31 1.86 -20.25
CA ALA A 70 3.88 1.66 -20.08
C ALA A 70 3.47 0.21 -19.78
N VAL A 71 4.21 -0.79 -20.28
CA VAL A 71 3.88 -2.21 -20.09
C VAL A 71 4.21 -2.64 -18.66
N GLU A 72 5.42 -2.32 -18.22
CA GLU A 72 6.00 -2.63 -16.92
C GLU A 72 5.24 -1.89 -15.81
N HIS A 73 4.94 -0.60 -16.04
CA HIS A 73 4.13 0.22 -15.13
C HIS A 73 2.76 -0.40 -14.89
N ARG A 74 2.05 -0.78 -15.96
CA ARG A 74 0.73 -1.41 -15.83
C ARG A 74 0.80 -2.72 -15.05
N ALA A 75 1.84 -3.52 -15.24
CA ALA A 75 2.02 -4.76 -14.50
C ALA A 75 2.23 -4.50 -13.00
N ALA A 76 3.16 -3.61 -12.64
CA ALA A 76 3.42 -3.27 -11.24
C ALA A 76 2.20 -2.62 -10.57
N LEU A 77 1.48 -1.73 -11.27
CA LEU A 77 0.29 -1.06 -10.72
C LEU A 77 -0.85 -2.05 -10.44
N ARG A 78 -1.04 -3.08 -11.28
CA ARG A 78 -2.06 -4.12 -11.02
C ARG A 78 -1.79 -4.85 -9.70
N ASP A 79 -0.54 -5.20 -9.44
CA ASP A 79 -0.21 -5.98 -8.24
C ASP A 79 -0.24 -5.12 -6.99
N VAL A 80 0.21 -3.86 -7.08
CA VAL A 80 0.04 -2.88 -5.99
C VAL A 80 -1.44 -2.64 -5.68
N LYS A 81 -2.32 -2.63 -6.70
CA LYS A 81 -3.77 -2.55 -6.50
C LYS A 81 -4.31 -3.79 -5.77
N SER A 82 -3.97 -4.99 -6.25
CA SER A 82 -4.36 -6.25 -5.61
C SER A 82 -3.95 -6.29 -4.13
N LEU A 83 -2.70 -5.93 -3.83
CA LEU A 83 -2.19 -5.84 -2.47
C LEU A 83 -2.93 -4.79 -1.63
N ALA A 84 -3.18 -3.59 -2.17
CA ALA A 84 -3.90 -2.53 -1.47
C ALA A 84 -5.36 -2.91 -1.15
N ASP A 85 -6.01 -3.64 -2.05
CA ASP A 85 -7.38 -4.12 -1.89
C ASP A 85 -7.43 -5.21 -0.81
N ALA A 86 -6.52 -6.18 -0.83
CA ALA A 86 -6.41 -7.22 0.19
C ALA A 86 -6.10 -6.65 1.59
N LEU A 87 -5.19 -5.68 1.68
CA LEU A 87 -4.93 -4.93 2.92
C LEU A 87 -6.17 -4.18 3.42
N GLY A 88 -7.03 -3.72 2.51
CA GLY A 88 -8.31 -3.09 2.85
C GLY A 88 -9.31 -4.07 3.41
N GLU A 89 -9.55 -5.17 2.71
CA GLU A 89 -10.46 -6.22 3.16
C GLU A 89 -10.06 -6.81 4.51
N ARG A 90 -8.75 -6.89 4.80
CA ARG A 90 -8.26 -7.26 6.12
C ARG A 90 -8.51 -6.16 7.17
N ARG A 91 -8.26 -4.89 6.86
CA ARG A 91 -8.30 -3.78 7.86
C ARG A 91 -9.70 -3.25 8.14
N ASP A 92 -10.59 -3.24 7.16
CA ASP A 92 -11.90 -2.59 7.28
C ASP A 92 -12.77 -3.21 8.40
N PRO A 93 -12.79 -4.55 8.60
CA PRO A 93 -13.45 -5.15 9.76
C PRO A 93 -12.88 -4.70 11.12
N ASP A 94 -11.59 -4.39 11.23
CA ASP A 94 -11.01 -3.91 12.49
C ASP A 94 -11.64 -2.57 12.92
N VAL A 95 -11.81 -1.67 11.94
CA VAL A 95 -12.40 -0.35 12.17
C VAL A 95 -13.88 -0.49 12.55
N GLN A 96 -14.61 -1.39 11.89
CA GLN A 96 -16.00 -1.67 12.19
C GLN A 96 -16.18 -2.29 13.58
N ILE A 97 -15.33 -3.25 13.98
CA ILE A 97 -15.33 -3.85 15.32
C ILE A 97 -15.07 -2.78 16.38
N ALA A 98 -14.09 -1.89 16.18
CA ALA A 98 -13.80 -0.80 17.10
C ALA A 98 -14.99 0.17 17.25
N GLY A 99 -15.63 0.54 16.14
CA GLY A 99 -16.84 1.35 16.12
C GLY A 99 -18.01 0.69 16.86
N LEU A 100 -18.28 -0.59 16.59
CA LEU A 100 -19.36 -1.35 17.24
C LEU A 100 -19.13 -1.54 18.73
N ARG A 101 -17.88 -1.74 19.18
CA ARG A 101 -17.55 -1.79 20.60
C ARG A 101 -17.88 -0.49 21.32
N THR A 102 -17.57 0.64 20.68
CA THR A 102 -17.93 1.98 21.18
C THR A 102 -19.45 2.15 21.21
N PHE A 103 -20.12 1.80 20.12
CA PHE A 103 -21.58 1.87 19.99
C PHE A 103 -22.31 0.99 21.02
N LYS A 104 -21.78 -0.20 21.33
CA LYS A 104 -22.35 -1.10 22.36
C LYS A 104 -22.47 -0.41 23.72
N GLY A 105 -21.54 0.48 24.06
CA GLY A 105 -21.57 1.25 25.31
C GLY A 105 -22.62 2.37 25.32
N ALA A 106 -23.16 2.75 24.16
CA ALA A 106 -24.14 3.82 24.01
C ALA A 106 -25.59 3.31 23.86
N VAL A 107 -25.81 2.00 23.74
CA VAL A 107 -27.15 1.39 23.56
C VAL A 107 -27.66 0.68 24.80
N GLY A 108 -28.97 0.45 24.86
CA GLY A 108 -29.62 -0.29 25.95
C GLY A 108 -29.20 -1.76 26.02
N ARG A 109 -29.32 -2.38 27.20
CA ARG A 109 -28.95 -3.79 27.42
C ARG A 109 -29.68 -4.77 26.50
N SER A 110 -30.91 -4.46 26.09
CA SER A 110 -31.70 -5.27 25.15
C SER A 110 -31.07 -5.37 23.77
N ASP A 111 -30.31 -4.35 23.34
CA ASP A 111 -29.76 -4.26 21.98
C ASP A 111 -28.34 -4.85 21.90
N GLN A 112 -27.68 -5.04 23.03
CA GLN A 112 -26.29 -5.53 23.10
C GLN A 112 -26.07 -6.88 22.42
N PRO A 113 -26.96 -7.89 22.55
CA PRO A 113 -26.80 -9.16 21.83
C PRO A 113 -26.76 -8.99 20.31
N GLY A 114 -27.53 -8.05 19.75
CA GLY A 114 -27.51 -7.73 18.33
C GLY A 114 -26.18 -7.10 17.90
N VAL A 115 -25.64 -6.17 18.70
CA VAL A 115 -24.32 -5.56 18.46
C VAL A 115 -23.20 -6.62 18.54
N GLU A 116 -23.28 -7.54 19.49
CA GLU A 116 -22.31 -8.63 19.64
C GLU A 116 -22.35 -9.60 18.45
N HIS A 117 -23.53 -9.93 17.95
CA HIS A 117 -23.68 -10.74 16.74
C HIS A 117 -23.00 -10.08 15.52
N LEU A 118 -23.14 -8.77 15.36
CA LEU A 118 -22.46 -8.01 14.30
C LEU A 118 -20.93 -8.04 14.47
N ILE A 119 -20.43 -7.90 15.71
CA ILE A 119 -18.99 -7.99 16.00
C ILE A 119 -18.45 -9.37 15.60
N GLU A 120 -19.15 -10.47 15.91
CA GLU A 120 -18.72 -11.81 15.50
C GLU A 120 -18.70 -12.00 13.99
N ARG A 121 -19.69 -11.44 13.28
CA ARG A 121 -19.69 -11.42 11.81
C ARG A 121 -18.45 -10.70 11.26
N PHE A 122 -18.10 -9.54 11.81
CA PHE A 122 -16.90 -8.81 11.36
C PHE A 122 -15.61 -9.52 11.76
N ARG A 123 -15.56 -10.24 12.88
CA ARG A 123 -14.42 -11.12 13.22
C ARG A 123 -14.23 -12.24 12.21
N ALA A 124 -15.32 -12.83 11.71
CA ALA A 124 -15.24 -13.82 10.64
C ALA A 124 -14.70 -13.20 9.34
N GLN A 125 -15.16 -11.99 8.98
CA GLN A 125 -14.64 -11.25 7.82
C GLN A 125 -13.16 -10.88 7.98
N GLN A 126 -12.74 -10.46 9.17
CA GLN A 126 -11.34 -10.15 9.51
C GLN A 126 -10.42 -11.37 9.23
N ARG A 127 -10.83 -12.56 9.67
CA ARG A 127 -10.08 -13.81 9.44
C ARG A 127 -10.03 -14.18 7.96
N ALA A 128 -11.15 -14.07 7.24
CA ALA A 128 -11.20 -14.33 5.80
C ALA A 128 -10.31 -13.35 5.02
N GLY A 129 -10.37 -12.06 5.36
CA GLY A 129 -9.50 -11.03 4.80
C GLY A 129 -8.01 -11.30 5.11
N ASN A 130 -7.69 -11.88 6.26
CA ASN A 130 -6.31 -12.26 6.61
C ASN A 130 -5.79 -13.39 5.74
N ALA A 131 -6.61 -14.41 5.52
CA ALA A 131 -6.26 -15.52 4.64
C ALA A 131 -6.06 -15.05 3.19
N ARG A 132 -6.92 -14.15 2.70
CA ARG A 132 -6.73 -13.55 1.38
C ARG A 132 -5.47 -12.70 1.30
N LEU A 133 -5.19 -11.88 2.33
CA LEU A 133 -3.97 -11.09 2.39
C LEU A 133 -2.72 -11.97 2.35
N GLU A 134 -2.73 -13.11 3.06
CA GLU A 134 -1.65 -14.09 3.01
C GLU A 134 -1.42 -14.63 1.58
N THR A 135 -2.49 -15.02 0.87
CA THR A 135 -2.39 -15.43 -0.54
C THR A 135 -1.80 -14.33 -1.42
N VAL A 136 -2.30 -13.10 -1.31
CA VAL A 136 -1.82 -11.97 -2.14
C VAL A 136 -0.37 -11.59 -1.82
N LEU A 137 0.07 -11.73 -0.57
CA LEU A 137 1.48 -11.54 -0.20
C LEU A 137 2.37 -12.60 -0.84
N ALA A 138 1.93 -13.86 -0.88
CA ALA A 138 2.65 -14.93 -1.57
C ALA A 138 2.72 -14.69 -3.09
N GLU A 139 1.63 -14.26 -3.72
CA GLU A 139 1.60 -13.88 -5.14
C GLU A 139 2.51 -12.67 -5.43
N THR A 140 2.52 -11.69 -4.53
CA THR A 140 3.39 -10.51 -4.60
C THR A 140 4.86 -10.91 -4.56
N GLN A 141 5.21 -11.89 -3.73
CA GLN A 141 6.56 -12.44 -3.66
C GLN A 141 6.90 -13.25 -4.92
N ALA A 142 6.01 -14.14 -5.35
CA ALA A 142 6.22 -14.99 -6.53
C ALA A 142 6.38 -14.19 -7.83
N SER A 143 5.68 -13.07 -7.95
CA SER A 143 5.77 -12.17 -9.09
C SER A 143 6.93 -11.18 -9.02
N ASP A 144 7.78 -11.25 -7.99
CA ASP A 144 8.86 -10.29 -7.71
C ASP A 144 8.40 -8.82 -7.87
N LEU A 145 7.31 -8.46 -7.19
CA LEU A 145 6.79 -7.09 -7.27
C LEU A 145 7.85 -6.05 -6.88
N ARG A 146 8.70 -6.39 -5.90
CA ARG A 146 9.77 -5.49 -5.46
C ARG A 146 10.76 -5.21 -6.58
N GLY A 147 11.30 -6.26 -7.21
CA GLY A 147 12.25 -6.09 -8.32
C GLY A 147 11.63 -5.35 -9.50
N ARG A 148 10.35 -5.60 -9.83
CA ARG A 148 9.65 -4.85 -10.89
C ARG A 148 9.48 -3.37 -10.57
N LEU A 149 9.15 -3.03 -9.32
CA LEU A 149 9.07 -1.63 -8.89
C LEU A 149 10.45 -0.95 -8.91
N GLU A 150 11.50 -1.65 -8.48
CA GLU A 150 12.88 -1.16 -8.55
C GLU A 150 13.33 -0.98 -10.01
N ALA A 151 12.94 -1.86 -10.93
CA ALA A 151 13.20 -1.70 -12.36
C ALA A 151 12.53 -0.45 -12.96
N LEU A 152 11.33 -0.06 -12.48
CA LEU A 152 10.69 1.20 -12.89
C LEU A 152 11.47 2.43 -12.43
N VAL A 153 12.07 2.38 -11.23
CA VAL A 153 12.96 3.44 -10.73
C VAL A 153 14.16 3.61 -11.66
N GLU A 154 14.82 2.51 -12.02
CA GLU A 154 15.98 2.54 -12.90
C GLU A 154 15.63 2.99 -14.32
N ALA A 155 14.50 2.53 -14.87
CA ALA A 155 14.03 2.96 -16.17
C ALA A 155 13.74 4.48 -16.23
N ALA A 156 13.13 5.03 -15.18
CA ALA A 156 12.85 6.46 -15.08
C ALA A 156 14.15 7.29 -14.98
N ARG A 157 15.15 6.81 -14.22
CA ARG A 157 16.48 7.45 -14.13
C ARG A 157 17.20 7.46 -15.48
N ALA A 158 17.26 6.30 -16.13
CA ALA A 158 17.92 6.15 -17.42
C ALA A 158 17.31 7.07 -18.50
N GLU A 159 15.98 7.13 -18.57
CA GLU A 159 15.27 8.00 -19.52
C GLU A 159 15.47 9.49 -19.20
N SER A 160 15.57 9.86 -17.92
CA SER A 160 15.91 11.23 -17.53
C SER A 160 17.28 11.64 -18.06
N ALA A 161 18.30 10.82 -17.82
CA ALA A 161 19.68 11.09 -18.26
C ALA A 161 19.81 11.16 -19.79
N ARG A 162 19.11 10.28 -20.53
CA ARG A 162 19.10 10.30 -22.00
C ARG A 162 18.57 11.63 -22.56
N ARG A 163 17.50 12.17 -21.97
CA ARG A 163 16.88 13.41 -22.43
C ARG A 163 17.69 14.65 -22.08
N GLU A 164 18.34 14.67 -20.93
CA GLU A 164 19.28 15.74 -20.58
C GLU A 164 20.43 15.79 -21.58
N GLY A 165 21.04 14.64 -21.90
CA GLY A 165 22.12 14.57 -22.90
C GLY A 165 21.72 15.05 -24.30
N GLN A 166 20.46 14.80 -24.71
CA GLN A 166 19.89 15.29 -25.98
C GLN A 166 19.55 16.78 -25.98
N ALA A 167 19.33 17.40 -24.82
CA ALA A 167 19.04 18.83 -24.71
C ALA A 167 20.31 19.70 -24.69
N THR A 168 21.45 19.11 -24.35
CA THR A 168 22.78 19.76 -24.34
C THR A 168 23.59 19.56 -25.62
N ALA A 169 23.12 18.75 -26.57
CA ALA A 169 23.76 18.47 -27.86
C ALA A 169 23.05 19.23 -29.00
#